data_AF-A0A5N5IYF8-F1
#
_entry.id   AF-A0A5N5IYF8-F1
#
_cell.length_a   1.000
_cell.length_b   1.000
_cell.length_c   1.000
_cell.angle_alpha   90.00
_cell.angle_beta   90.00
_cell.angle_gamma   90.00
#
_symmetry.space_group_name_H-M   'P 1'
#
loop_
_entity.id
_entity.type
_entity.pdbx_description
1 polymer ?
#
loop_
_entity_poly.entity_id
_entity_poly.type
_entity_poly.pdbx_seq_one_letter_code
_entity_poly.pdbx_strand_id
1 'polypeptide(L)'
;MSQPNNLQKYMELNQKGRVMVEYIWIDSEGGVRSKSRTLEAKEGGYEPKDLPICNFDGSSTGQAPGDNSDVYVPPPRRLFADPFRTEGGTNILALCDCYNADGTANKFNARREAAKLMAVLHNNFSTKETREEGGMKAIENYITRLESRPPYWNATVSNETHTWPGYYRCPHTVLKVGRPLTAERWVIDTTGCQYGFSDVLYPYEKYRE
;
A
#
# COMPACT_ATOMS: atom_id res chain seq x y z
N MET A 1 26.22 6.40 -19.12
CA MET A 1 24.92 6.95 -19.60
C MET A 1 23.98 5.77 -19.83
N SER A 2 22.78 5.80 -19.24
CA SER A 2 21.73 4.79 -19.48
C SER A 2 21.32 4.84 -20.96
N GLN A 3 21.27 3.70 -21.65
CA GLN A 3 20.75 3.60 -23.02
C GLN A 3 19.35 2.96 -22.97
N PRO A 4 18.27 3.75 -22.81
CA PRO A 4 16.92 3.24 -22.58
C PRO A 4 16.42 2.35 -23.74
N ASN A 5 16.81 2.66 -24.98
CA ASN A 5 16.43 1.87 -26.16
C ASN A 5 17.00 0.44 -26.11
N ASN A 6 18.16 0.24 -25.49
CA ASN A 6 18.72 -1.10 -25.30
C ASN A 6 18.00 -1.90 -24.22
N LEU A 7 17.37 -1.23 -23.25
CA LEU A 7 16.54 -1.90 -22.25
C LEU A 7 15.19 -2.30 -22.86
N GLN A 8 14.59 -1.40 -23.63
CA GLN A 8 13.26 -1.55 -24.22
C GLN A 8 13.12 -2.85 -25.03
N LYS A 9 14.11 -3.18 -25.88
CA LYS A 9 14.12 -4.43 -26.66
C LYS A 9 14.02 -5.71 -25.81
N TYR A 10 14.46 -5.69 -24.55
CA TYR A 10 14.35 -6.83 -23.64
C TYR A 10 13.01 -6.85 -22.90
N MET A 11 12.41 -5.67 -22.67
CA MET A 11 11.10 -5.55 -22.03
C MET A 11 9.97 -6.04 -22.95
N GLU A 12 10.13 -5.89 -24.26
CA GLU A 12 9.19 -6.33 -25.29
C GLU A 12 9.21 -7.85 -25.55
N LEU A 13 10.13 -8.58 -24.92
CA LEU A 13 10.21 -10.03 -25.10
C LEU A 13 8.95 -10.71 -24.54
N ASN A 14 8.39 -11.62 -25.33
CA ASN A 14 7.24 -12.42 -24.92
C ASN A 14 7.58 -13.24 -23.65
N GLN A 15 6.77 -13.10 -22.61
CA GLN A 15 6.95 -13.77 -21.31
C GLN A 15 6.50 -15.24 -21.32
N LYS A 16 6.06 -15.78 -22.47
CA LYS A 16 5.75 -17.20 -22.71
C LYS A 16 4.74 -17.78 -21.72
N GLY A 17 3.68 -17.03 -21.42
CA GLY A 17 2.64 -17.46 -20.49
C GLY A 17 3.08 -17.45 -19.02
N ARG A 18 4.17 -16.74 -18.69
CA ARG A 18 4.57 -16.44 -17.30
C ARG A 18 4.12 -15.03 -16.93
N VAL A 19 3.95 -14.81 -15.63
CA VAL A 19 3.66 -13.50 -15.05
C VAL A 19 4.69 -13.20 -13.98
N MET A 20 5.21 -11.97 -13.95
CA MET A 20 6.04 -11.46 -12.86
C MET A 20 5.16 -10.73 -11.85
N VAL A 21 5.28 -11.13 -10.59
CA VAL A 21 4.61 -10.50 -9.46
C VAL A 21 5.66 -9.79 -8.62
N GLU A 22 5.55 -8.48 -8.52
CA GLU A 22 6.41 -7.64 -7.68
C GLU A 22 5.79 -7.52 -6.28
N TYR A 23 6.33 -8.23 -5.31
CA TYR A 23 5.93 -8.09 -3.91
C TYR A 23 6.56 -6.83 -3.36
N ILE A 24 5.75 -5.92 -2.82
CA ILE A 24 6.17 -4.62 -2.30
C ILE A 24 5.77 -4.53 -0.82
N TRP A 25 6.71 -4.14 0.03
CA TRP A 25 6.49 -3.95 1.46
C TRP A 25 7.26 -2.74 2.00
N ILE A 26 7.00 -2.40 3.25
CA ILE A 26 7.65 -1.29 3.97
C ILE A 26 8.65 -1.87 4.98
N ASP A 27 9.86 -1.30 5.02
CA ASP A 27 10.91 -1.67 5.97
C ASP A 27 10.77 -0.94 7.34
N SER A 28 11.73 -1.14 8.25
CA SER A 28 11.69 -0.51 9.58
C SER A 28 11.80 1.00 9.58
N GLU A 29 12.32 1.59 8.51
CA GLU A 29 12.57 3.03 8.37
C GLU A 29 11.45 3.72 7.58
N GLY A 30 10.42 2.97 7.17
CA GLY A 30 9.36 3.49 6.29
C GLY A 30 9.75 3.49 4.81
N GLY A 31 10.89 2.90 4.45
CA GLY A 31 11.36 2.73 3.08
C GLY A 31 10.58 1.64 2.34
N VAL A 32 10.41 1.83 1.03
CA VAL A 32 9.77 0.83 0.16
C VAL A 32 10.80 -0.20 -0.27
N ARG A 33 10.48 -1.47 -0.10
CA ARG A 33 11.27 -2.62 -0.57
C ARG A 33 10.43 -3.46 -1.51
N SER A 34 11.09 -4.14 -2.44
CA SER A 34 10.38 -5.05 -3.34
C SER A 34 11.24 -6.22 -3.79
N LYS A 35 10.57 -7.28 -4.25
CA LYS A 35 11.20 -8.41 -4.95
C LYS A 35 10.21 -9.02 -5.92
N SER A 36 10.71 -9.48 -7.06
CA SER A 36 9.90 -10.16 -8.07
C SER A 36 9.86 -11.67 -7.81
N ARG A 37 8.71 -12.29 -8.07
CA ARG A 37 8.55 -13.74 -8.21
C ARG A 37 7.84 -14.05 -9.52
N THR A 38 8.29 -15.07 -10.23
CA THR A 38 7.65 -15.54 -11.46
C THR A 38 6.61 -16.61 -11.13
N LEU A 39 5.42 -16.48 -11.71
CA LEU A 39 4.34 -17.47 -11.63
C LEU A 39 3.85 -17.84 -13.03
N GLU A 40 3.10 -18.93 -13.15
CA GLU A 40 2.37 -19.25 -14.39
C GLU A 40 1.25 -18.23 -14.62
N ALA A 41 0.90 -17.96 -15.87
CA ALA A 41 -0.31 -17.18 -16.15
C ALA A 41 -1.54 -17.97 -15.70
N LYS A 42 -2.46 -17.29 -15.03
CA LYS A 42 -3.73 -17.84 -14.56
C LYS A 42 -4.87 -17.22 -15.36
N GLU A 43 -5.76 -18.06 -15.90
CA GLU A 43 -6.98 -17.60 -16.57
C GLU A 43 -7.86 -16.84 -15.56
N GLY A 44 -8.35 -15.66 -15.94
CA GLY A 44 -9.07 -14.75 -15.04
C GLY A 44 -8.19 -13.91 -14.11
N GLY A 45 -6.86 -14.05 -14.17
CA GLY A 45 -5.93 -13.29 -13.35
C GLY A 45 -5.76 -13.83 -11.92
N TYR A 46 -4.98 -13.11 -11.13
CA TYR A 46 -4.72 -13.45 -9.72
C TYR A 46 -5.58 -12.60 -8.78
N GLU A 47 -6.19 -13.23 -7.79
CA GLU A 47 -6.67 -12.56 -6.60
C GLU A 47 -5.59 -12.54 -5.50
N PRO A 48 -5.66 -11.63 -4.52
CA PRO A 48 -4.63 -11.56 -3.50
C PRO A 48 -4.43 -12.87 -2.71
N LYS A 49 -5.50 -13.65 -2.52
CA LYS A 49 -5.48 -14.97 -1.85
C LYS A 49 -4.80 -16.08 -2.66
N ASP A 50 -4.70 -15.91 -3.98
CA ASP A 50 -4.12 -16.91 -4.88
C ASP A 50 -2.59 -16.88 -4.88
N LEU A 51 -2.01 -15.77 -4.39
CA LEU A 51 -0.58 -15.54 -4.45
C LEU A 51 0.14 -16.24 -3.28
N PRO A 52 1.25 -16.94 -3.57
CA PRO A 52 1.96 -17.71 -2.56
C PRO A 52 2.65 -16.79 -1.55
N ILE A 53 2.70 -17.26 -0.30
CA ILE A 53 3.49 -16.63 0.76
C ILE A 53 4.95 -16.50 0.29
N CYS A 54 5.56 -15.37 0.63
CA CYS A 54 6.96 -15.11 0.38
C CYS A 54 7.66 -14.78 1.70
N ASN A 55 8.99 -14.81 1.73
CA ASN A 55 9.79 -14.42 2.88
C ASN A 55 11.01 -13.62 2.43
N PHE A 56 11.52 -12.75 3.29
CA PHE A 56 12.76 -12.03 3.05
C PHE A 56 13.59 -11.99 4.33
N ASP A 57 14.88 -11.69 4.17
CA ASP A 57 15.79 -11.46 5.28
C ASP A 57 15.52 -10.08 5.92
N GLY A 58 14.87 -10.11 7.08
CA GLY A 58 14.51 -8.94 7.86
C GLY A 58 15.66 -8.28 8.59
N SER A 59 16.82 -8.93 8.70
CA SER A 59 17.99 -8.31 9.34
C SER A 59 18.56 -7.17 8.49
N SER A 60 18.53 -7.35 7.17
CA SER A 60 18.91 -6.35 6.16
C SER A 60 17.92 -5.18 6.04
N THR A 61 16.75 -5.27 6.69
CA THR A 61 15.70 -4.25 6.67
C THR A 61 15.33 -3.74 8.06
N GLY A 62 16.08 -4.10 9.10
CA GLY A 62 15.85 -3.70 10.50
C GLY A 62 14.56 -4.26 11.12
N GLN A 63 13.99 -5.31 10.52
CA GLN A 63 12.69 -5.89 10.90
C GLN A 63 12.80 -7.16 11.73
N ALA A 64 13.97 -7.80 11.78
CA ALA A 64 14.23 -9.01 12.55
C ALA A 64 15.69 -9.06 13.03
N PRO A 65 16.00 -9.75 14.15
CA PRO A 65 17.36 -9.96 14.59
C PRO A 65 18.10 -10.95 13.66
N GLY A 66 19.43 -10.95 13.69
CA GLY A 66 20.24 -11.75 12.74
C GLY A 66 20.18 -13.27 12.97
N ASP A 67 19.85 -13.71 14.18
CA ASP A 67 19.74 -15.13 14.58
C ASP A 67 18.39 -15.77 14.21
N ASN A 68 17.36 -14.96 13.96
CA ASN A 68 16.07 -15.38 13.41
C ASN A 68 15.52 -14.28 12.50
N SER A 69 16.07 -14.20 11.30
CA SER A 69 15.87 -13.05 10.42
C SER A 69 14.70 -13.20 9.43
N ASP A 70 14.06 -14.36 9.37
CA ASP A 70 12.96 -14.60 8.43
C ASP A 70 11.73 -13.74 8.76
N VAL A 71 11.37 -12.87 7.83
CA VAL A 71 10.12 -12.11 7.86
C VAL A 71 9.21 -12.59 6.74
N TYR A 72 7.99 -12.95 7.12
CA TYR A 72 6.99 -13.47 6.21
C TYR A 72 6.17 -12.34 5.58
N VAL A 73 5.98 -12.50 4.29
CA VAL A 73 5.10 -11.70 3.44
C VAL A 73 3.91 -12.60 3.10
N PRO A 74 2.78 -12.49 3.83
CA PRO A 74 1.58 -13.28 3.55
C PRO A 74 1.00 -12.91 2.18
N PRO A 75 -0.08 -13.58 1.74
CA PRO A 75 -0.73 -13.20 0.50
C PRO A 75 -1.07 -11.70 0.55
N PRO A 76 -0.78 -10.95 -0.53
CA PRO A 76 -0.88 -9.50 -0.56
C PRO A 76 -2.26 -9.01 -0.17
N ARG A 77 -2.33 -7.75 0.25
CA ARG A 77 -3.59 -7.10 0.59
C ARG A 77 -4.29 -6.53 -0.62
N ARG A 78 -3.52 -6.16 -1.64
CA ARG A 78 -4.04 -5.55 -2.86
C ARG A 78 -3.11 -5.83 -4.03
N LEU A 79 -3.72 -5.98 -5.19
CA LEU A 79 -3.05 -6.17 -6.48
C LEU A 79 -3.34 -5.01 -7.41
N PHE A 80 -2.34 -4.62 -8.17
CA PHE A 80 -2.40 -3.59 -9.19
C PHE A 80 -1.70 -4.08 -10.44
N ALA A 81 -2.11 -3.60 -11.62
CA ALA A 81 -1.33 -3.83 -12.84
C ALA A 81 0.04 -3.16 -12.72
N ASP A 82 1.10 -3.83 -13.17
CA ASP A 82 2.46 -3.29 -13.17
C ASP A 82 2.65 -2.33 -14.37
N PRO A 83 2.77 -1.01 -14.14
CA PRO A 83 2.94 -0.04 -15.24
C PRO A 83 4.33 -0.08 -15.87
N PHE A 84 5.29 -0.73 -15.21
CA PHE A 84 6.69 -0.74 -15.65
C PHE A 84 7.01 -1.93 -16.58
N ARG A 85 6.14 -2.94 -16.58
CA ARG A 85 6.26 -4.19 -17.33
C ARG A 85 4.97 -4.46 -18.11
N THR A 86 4.50 -3.44 -18.81
CA THR A 86 3.29 -3.46 -19.65
C THR A 86 3.48 -4.29 -20.92
N GLU A 87 4.70 -4.26 -21.46
CA GLU A 87 5.12 -5.01 -22.64
C GLU A 87 5.34 -6.49 -22.25
N GLY A 88 4.71 -7.42 -22.99
CA GLY A 88 5.00 -8.85 -22.89
C GLY A 88 4.18 -9.68 -21.87
N GLY A 89 3.26 -9.11 -21.09
CA GLY A 89 2.40 -9.89 -20.19
C GLY A 89 1.54 -9.09 -19.20
N THR A 90 0.72 -9.78 -18.41
CA THR A 90 -0.16 -9.22 -17.36
C THR A 90 0.55 -9.16 -16.01
N ASN A 91 1.65 -8.41 -15.93
CA ASN A 91 2.45 -8.27 -14.70
C ASN A 91 1.71 -7.51 -13.60
N ILE A 92 2.02 -7.84 -12.34
CA ILE A 92 1.23 -7.40 -11.18
C ILE A 92 2.15 -6.86 -10.08
N LEU A 93 1.75 -5.74 -9.48
CA LEU A 93 2.29 -5.25 -8.21
C LEU A 93 1.43 -5.76 -7.05
N ALA A 94 2.07 -6.32 -6.04
CA ALA A 94 1.45 -6.93 -4.87
C ALA A 94 1.84 -6.19 -3.60
N LEU A 95 0.93 -5.36 -3.06
CA LEU A 95 1.16 -4.66 -1.79
C LEU A 95 0.97 -5.62 -0.62
N CYS A 96 1.99 -5.70 0.22
CA CYS A 96 2.12 -6.72 1.26
C CYS A 96 2.27 -6.14 2.66
N ASP A 97 1.79 -6.90 3.63
CA ASP A 97 2.12 -6.72 5.04
C ASP A 97 3.38 -7.52 5.40
N CYS A 98 3.98 -7.21 6.55
CA CYS A 98 5.07 -8.00 7.12
C CYS A 98 4.63 -8.68 8.43
N TYR A 99 5.03 -9.94 8.59
CA TYR A 99 4.74 -10.78 9.76
C TYR A 99 6.02 -11.46 10.24
N ASN A 100 6.15 -11.58 11.55
CA ASN A 100 7.27 -12.29 12.18
C ASN A 100 7.09 -13.81 12.01
N ALA A 101 8.15 -14.57 12.29
CA ALA A 101 8.14 -16.03 12.17
C ALA A 101 7.11 -16.74 13.07
N ASP A 102 6.73 -16.12 14.18
CA ASP A 102 5.67 -16.61 15.08
C ASP A 102 4.24 -16.30 14.60
N GLY A 103 4.10 -15.65 13.42
CA GLY A 103 2.81 -15.23 12.88
C GLY A 103 2.23 -13.95 13.49
N THR A 104 2.97 -13.31 14.42
CA THR A 104 2.59 -11.97 14.90
C THR A 104 2.85 -10.93 13.83
N ALA A 105 2.11 -9.81 13.85
CA ALA A 105 2.41 -8.74 12.91
C ALA A 105 3.77 -8.13 13.26
N ASN A 106 4.58 -7.88 12.24
CA ASN A 106 5.83 -7.19 12.43
C ASN A 106 5.57 -5.80 13.02
N LYS A 107 6.46 -5.33 13.90
CA LYS A 107 6.32 -4.06 14.63
C LYS A 107 6.05 -2.86 13.71
N PHE A 108 6.57 -2.90 12.49
CA PHE A 108 6.46 -1.81 11.51
C PHE A 108 5.24 -1.93 10.59
N ASN A 109 4.37 -2.92 10.82
CA ASN A 109 3.12 -3.08 10.08
C ASN A 109 2.01 -2.16 10.66
N ALA A 110 2.06 -0.88 10.31
CA ALA A 110 1.05 0.10 10.70
C ALA A 110 -0.34 -0.19 10.07
N ARG A 111 -0.37 -0.89 8.93
CA ARG A 111 -1.61 -1.22 8.22
C ARG A 111 -2.53 -2.08 9.08
N ARG A 112 -2.01 -3.02 9.88
CA ARG A 112 -2.84 -3.90 10.72
C ARG A 112 -3.72 -3.13 11.68
N GLU A 113 -3.16 -2.16 12.39
CA GLU A 113 -3.93 -1.33 13.33
C GLU A 113 -4.88 -0.37 12.59
N ALA A 114 -4.44 0.21 11.48
CA ALA A 114 -5.31 1.02 10.63
C ALA A 114 -6.52 0.21 10.11
N ALA A 115 -6.30 -1.04 9.67
CA ALA A 115 -7.37 -1.91 9.18
C ALA A 115 -8.37 -2.28 10.29
N LYS A 116 -7.91 -2.54 11.51
CA LYS A 116 -8.79 -2.76 12.66
C LYS A 116 -9.63 -1.52 12.98
N LEU A 117 -8.98 -0.35 13.04
CA LEU A 117 -9.66 0.92 13.30
C LEU A 117 -10.71 1.19 12.22
N MET A 118 -10.31 1.07 10.95
CA MET A 118 -11.22 1.26 9.83
C MET A 118 -12.37 0.25 9.85
N ALA A 119 -12.14 -1.04 10.16
CA ALA A 119 -13.24 -2.01 10.27
C ALA A 119 -14.27 -1.64 11.36
N VAL A 120 -13.85 -0.98 12.43
CA VAL A 120 -14.76 -0.47 13.47
C VAL A 120 -15.47 0.80 13.02
N LEU A 121 -14.73 1.74 12.41
CA LEU A 121 -15.24 3.05 11.99
C LEU A 121 -16.07 3.02 10.69
N HIS A 122 -15.86 2.02 9.81
CA HIS A 122 -16.64 1.83 8.59
C HIS A 122 -18.02 1.22 8.85
N ASN A 123 -18.36 0.93 10.10
CA ASN A 123 -19.76 0.79 10.49
C ASN A 123 -20.36 2.19 10.44
N ASN A 124 -21.12 2.47 9.39
CA ASN A 124 -21.88 3.71 9.17
C ASN A 124 -22.18 4.47 10.48
N PHE A 125 -21.49 5.59 10.73
CA PHE A 125 -21.84 6.54 11.78
C PHE A 125 -23.24 7.11 11.62
N SER A 126 -23.89 6.81 10.51
CA SER A 126 -25.29 7.12 10.25
C SER A 126 -26.20 6.11 10.97
N THR A 127 -26.26 6.18 12.29
CA THR A 127 -27.28 5.49 13.10
C THR A 127 -28.61 6.24 13.00
N LYS A 128 -29.72 5.57 13.34
CA LYS A 128 -31.04 6.23 13.38
C LYS A 128 -31.02 7.51 14.23
N GLU A 129 -30.30 7.47 15.35
CA GLU A 129 -30.11 8.60 16.27
C GLU A 129 -29.37 9.78 15.63
N THR A 130 -28.40 9.54 14.75
CA THR A 130 -27.71 10.61 13.99
C THR A 130 -28.54 11.17 12.82
N ARG A 131 -29.64 10.50 12.44
CA ARG A 131 -30.56 10.89 11.34
C ARG A 131 -31.84 11.57 11.83
N GLU A 132 -32.15 11.46 13.12
CA GLU A 132 -33.33 12.08 13.75
C GLU A 132 -33.07 13.57 14.08
N GLU A 133 -34.14 14.33 14.29
CA GLU A 133 -34.06 15.75 14.65
C GLU A 133 -33.32 15.91 16.00
N GLY A 134 -32.18 16.60 16.00
CA GLY A 134 -31.27 16.67 17.15
C GLY A 134 -30.04 15.72 17.08
N GLY A 135 -29.91 14.93 16.01
CA GLY A 135 -28.79 13.99 15.80
C GLY A 135 -27.39 14.63 15.78
N MET A 136 -27.30 15.96 15.61
CA MET A 136 -26.04 16.71 15.73
C MET A 136 -25.35 16.50 17.08
N LYS A 137 -26.13 16.40 18.17
CA LYS A 137 -25.61 16.19 19.52
C LYS A 137 -25.06 14.77 19.72
N ALA A 138 -25.61 13.79 19.00
CA ALA A 138 -25.09 12.43 18.99
C ALA A 138 -23.74 12.37 18.25
N ILE A 139 -23.61 13.12 17.15
CA ILE A 139 -22.36 13.25 16.38
C ILE A 139 -21.27 13.92 17.25
N GLU A 140 -21.57 15.01 17.95
CA GLU A 140 -20.63 15.69 18.86
C GLU A 140 -20.11 14.75 19.96
N ASN A 141 -21.01 13.97 20.59
CA ASN A 141 -20.61 13.00 21.60
C ASN A 141 -19.71 11.87 21.05
N TYR A 142 -19.89 11.46 19.80
CA TYR A 142 -18.99 10.49 19.16
C TYR A 142 -17.60 11.08 18.92
N ILE A 143 -17.51 12.35 18.50
CA ILE A 143 -16.23 13.06 18.30
C ILE A 143 -15.45 13.11 19.62
N THR A 144 -16.09 13.54 20.71
CA THR A 144 -15.42 13.62 22.03
C THR A 144 -14.89 12.27 22.53
N ARG A 145 -15.56 11.15 22.22
CA ARG A 145 -15.08 9.80 22.58
C ARG A 145 -13.83 9.40 21.79
N LEU A 146 -13.77 9.78 20.51
CA LEU A 146 -12.64 9.51 19.61
C LEU A 146 -11.42 10.41 19.88
N GLU A 147 -11.61 11.57 20.51
CA GLU A 147 -10.54 12.46 20.94
C GLU A 147 -9.67 11.87 22.07
N SER A 148 -10.16 10.85 22.78
CA SER A 148 -9.38 10.16 23.82
C SER A 148 -8.25 9.30 23.18
N ARG A 149 -7.03 9.85 23.18
CA ARG A 149 -5.85 9.24 22.56
C ARG A 149 -5.17 8.22 23.48
N PRO A 150 -4.76 7.03 23.00
CA PRO A 150 -3.91 6.12 23.76
C PRO A 150 -2.51 6.71 24.00
N PRO A 151 -1.89 6.46 25.16
CA PRO A 151 -0.64 7.10 25.58
C PRO A 151 0.62 6.79 24.74
N TYR A 152 0.56 5.89 23.76
CA TYR A 152 1.71 5.46 22.96
C TYR A 152 1.82 6.12 21.57
N TRP A 153 0.95 7.08 21.24
CA TRP A 153 0.94 7.73 19.92
C TRP A 153 1.75 9.04 19.93
N ASN A 154 3.09 8.93 19.89
CA ASN A 154 4.01 10.05 19.68
C ASN A 154 4.40 10.13 18.19
N ALA A 155 3.64 10.89 17.41
CA ALA A 155 4.04 11.29 16.07
C ALA A 155 4.24 12.81 16.05
N THR A 156 5.49 13.24 15.88
CA THR A 156 5.83 14.65 15.60
C THR A 156 5.55 14.88 14.11
N VAL A 157 4.46 15.59 13.80
CA VAL A 157 4.15 15.99 12.42
C VAL A 157 4.86 17.32 12.14
N SER A 158 5.90 17.31 11.31
CA SER A 158 6.41 18.52 10.68
C SER A 158 5.45 18.92 9.56
N ASN A 159 4.70 19.99 9.76
CA ASN A 159 3.79 20.54 8.77
C ASN A 159 4.55 21.36 7.72
N GLU A 160 4.72 20.82 6.51
CA GLU A 160 4.83 21.65 5.31
C GLU A 160 3.54 21.48 4.51
N THR A 161 2.66 22.47 4.60
CA THR A 161 1.33 22.45 3.99
C THR A 161 1.38 23.00 2.57
N HIS A 162 1.05 22.18 1.57
CA HIS A 162 0.56 22.66 0.27
C HIS A 162 -0.97 22.59 0.30
N THR A 163 -1.63 23.73 0.12
CA THR A 163 -3.10 23.84 0.19
C THR A 163 -3.72 23.71 -1.20
N TRP A 164 -4.65 22.78 -1.37
CA TRP A 164 -5.61 22.78 -2.48
C TRP A 164 -6.96 23.34 -2.01
N PRO A 165 -7.66 24.16 -2.81
CA PRO A 165 -8.94 24.72 -2.40
C PRO A 165 -10.06 23.68 -2.52
N GLY A 166 -10.69 23.33 -1.39
CA GLY A 166 -12.03 22.71 -1.39
C GLY A 166 -12.18 21.32 -0.78
N TYR A 167 -11.11 20.61 -0.40
CA TYR A 167 -11.23 19.32 0.29
C TYR A 167 -10.73 19.39 1.74
N TYR A 168 -11.55 18.86 2.65
CA TYR A 168 -11.26 18.75 4.07
C TYR A 168 -9.93 18.02 4.32
N ARG A 169 -9.21 18.49 5.35
CA ARG A 169 -7.88 18.04 5.77
C ARG A 169 -7.88 16.58 6.24
N CYS A 170 -7.92 15.64 5.33
CA CYS A 170 -7.58 14.25 5.62
C CYS A 170 -6.09 14.04 5.31
N PRO A 171 -5.26 13.62 6.29
CA PRO A 171 -3.91 13.18 5.98
C PRO A 171 -3.99 12.04 4.96
N HIS A 172 -3.26 12.19 3.88
CA HIS A 172 -3.35 11.34 2.69
C HIS A 172 -1.99 10.70 2.44
N THR A 173 -1.94 9.36 2.40
CA THR A 173 -0.70 8.63 2.16
C THR A 173 -0.68 8.11 0.73
N VAL A 174 0.39 8.45 0.02
CA VAL A 174 0.69 7.98 -1.33
C VAL A 174 2.00 7.22 -1.35
N LEU A 175 2.06 6.14 -2.14
CA LEU A 175 3.32 5.50 -2.47
C LEU A 175 3.81 6.06 -3.80
N LYS A 176 4.93 6.78 -3.75
CA LYS A 176 5.63 7.19 -4.97
C LYS A 176 6.51 6.03 -5.43
N VAL A 177 6.19 5.49 -6.59
CA VAL A 177 6.97 4.40 -7.21
C VAL A 177 7.64 4.94 -8.46
N GLY A 178 8.92 4.65 -8.64
CA GLY A 178 9.66 5.09 -9.82
C GLY A 178 10.86 4.20 -10.07
N ARG A 179 11.37 4.22 -11.30
CA ARG A 179 12.57 3.47 -11.65
C ARG A 179 13.81 4.34 -11.41
N PRO A 180 14.86 3.83 -10.73
CA PRO A 180 16.06 4.62 -10.41
C PRO A 180 16.83 5.17 -11.62
N LEU A 181 16.62 4.60 -12.82
CA LEU A 181 17.36 4.92 -14.04
C LEU A 181 16.50 5.55 -15.14
N THR A 182 15.23 5.87 -14.86
CA THR A 182 14.34 6.58 -15.79
C THR A 182 13.70 7.77 -15.07
N ALA A 183 13.15 8.72 -15.84
CA ALA A 183 12.37 9.83 -15.30
C ALA A 183 10.94 9.42 -14.89
N GLU A 184 10.57 8.15 -15.12
CA GLU A 184 9.22 7.65 -14.95
C GLU A 184 8.84 7.49 -13.48
N ARG A 185 7.76 8.15 -13.08
CA ARG A 185 7.26 8.21 -11.71
C ARG A 185 5.76 8.05 -11.69
N TRP A 186 5.28 7.21 -10.80
CA TRP A 186 3.87 6.94 -10.59
C TRP A 186 3.53 7.13 -9.12
N VAL A 187 2.26 7.47 -8.88
CA VAL A 187 1.67 7.59 -7.56
C VAL A 187 0.64 6.49 -7.42
N ILE A 188 0.80 5.67 -6.39
CA ILE A 188 -0.24 4.76 -5.91
C ILE A 188 -0.94 5.45 -4.74
N ASP A 189 -2.19 5.83 -4.94
CA ASP A 189 -3.01 6.45 -3.89
C ASP A 189 -3.61 5.39 -2.95
N THR A 190 -2.88 5.10 -1.87
CA THR A 190 -3.33 4.10 -0.90
C THR A 190 -4.58 4.51 -0.12
N THR A 191 -4.98 5.78 -0.16
CA THR A 191 -6.17 6.31 0.52
C THR A 191 -7.40 6.18 -0.36
N GLY A 192 -7.31 6.50 -1.66
CA GLY A 192 -8.35 6.21 -2.65
C GLY A 192 -8.69 4.72 -2.72
N CYS A 193 -7.70 3.85 -2.49
CA CYS A 193 -7.93 2.40 -2.34
C CYS A 193 -8.90 2.04 -1.19
N GLN A 194 -8.94 2.83 -0.10
CA GLN A 194 -9.81 2.55 1.04
C GLN A 194 -11.28 2.86 0.73
N TYR A 195 -11.54 3.81 -0.18
CA TYR A 195 -12.88 4.21 -0.59
C TYR A 195 -13.38 3.46 -1.84
N GLY A 196 -12.69 2.38 -2.25
CA GLY A 196 -13.14 1.51 -3.32
C GLY A 196 -12.86 2.01 -4.74
N PHE A 197 -12.03 3.05 -4.90
CA PHE A 197 -11.57 3.46 -6.23
C PHE A 197 -10.67 2.39 -6.83
N SER A 198 -10.95 1.99 -8.07
CA SER A 198 -10.21 0.98 -8.84
C SER A 198 -9.05 1.54 -9.63
N ASP A 199 -9.13 2.81 -10.04
CA ASP A 199 -8.07 3.54 -10.74
C ASP A 199 -7.24 4.31 -9.73
N VAL A 200 -6.16 3.69 -9.27
CA VAL A 200 -5.38 4.17 -8.13
C VAL A 200 -3.93 4.48 -8.51
N LEU A 201 -3.65 4.49 -9.81
CA LEU A 201 -2.31 4.66 -10.35
C LEU A 201 -2.31 5.86 -11.29
N TYR A 202 -1.65 6.93 -10.85
CA TYR A 202 -1.56 8.19 -11.59
C TYR A 202 -0.12 8.50 -11.94
N PRO A 203 0.18 9.00 -13.16
CA PRO A 203 1.46 9.63 -13.43
C PRO A 203 1.72 10.73 -12.40
N TYR A 204 2.93 10.79 -11.84
CA TYR A 204 3.26 11.71 -10.75
C TYR A 204 3.00 13.19 -11.11
N GLU A 205 3.17 13.52 -12.39
CA GLU A 205 2.94 14.85 -12.95
C GLU A 205 1.47 15.25 -12.90
N LYS A 206 0.56 14.30 -13.20
CA LYS A 206 -0.90 14.53 -13.17
C LYS A 206 -1.49 14.53 -11.76
N TYR A 207 -0.80 13.91 -10.80
CA TYR A 207 -1.24 13.90 -9.41
C TYR A 207 -1.01 15.25 -8.70
N ARG A 208 -0.17 16.13 -9.26
CA ARG A 208 0.13 17.46 -8.71
C ARG A 208 -0.67 18.60 -9.36
N GLU A 209 -1.56 18.30 -10.30
CA GLU A 209 -2.49 19.24 -10.96
C GLU A 209 -3.89 19.17 -10.34
#